data_AF-A0A1X2ZNB5-F1
#
_entry.id   AF-A0A1X2ZNB5-F1
#
_cell.length_a   1.000
_cell.length_b   1.000
_cell.length_c   1.000
_cell.angle_alpha   90.00
_cell.angle_beta   90.00
_cell.angle_gamma   90.00
#
_symmetry.space_group_name_H-M   'P 1'
#
loop_
_entity.id
_entity.type
_entity.pdbx_description
1 polymer ?
#
loop_
_entity_poly.entity_id
_entity_poly.type
_entity_poly.pdbx_seq_one_letter_code
_entity_poly.pdbx_strand_id
1 'polypeptide(L)' 'MKNTGQSHGEIIEAARAYEARERESQITDDLVEPRFEDLPPQELAASRDMNRNLEAETPDE' A
#
# COMPACT_ATOMS: atom_id res chain seq x y z
N MET A 1 20.03 29.07 -33.28
CA MET A 1 20.07 27.59 -33.28
C MET A 1 20.23 27.16 -31.84
N LYS A 2 19.14 26.82 -31.15
CA LYS A 2 19.20 26.43 -29.75
C LYS A 2 18.85 24.94 -29.67
N ASN A 3 19.76 24.20 -29.03
CA ASN A 3 19.52 23.28 -27.91
C ASN A 3 18.67 22.00 -28.08
N THR A 4 18.85 21.25 -29.18
CA THR A 4 18.39 19.85 -29.27
C THR A 4 18.91 18.96 -28.14
N GLY A 5 20.08 19.24 -27.57
CA GLY A 5 20.58 18.52 -26.38
C GLY A 5 19.80 18.83 -25.08
N GLN A 6 19.23 20.03 -24.96
CA GLN A 6 18.43 20.43 -23.80
C GLN A 6 17.05 19.79 -23.84
N SER A 7 16.45 19.69 -25.05
CA SER A 7 15.15 19.03 -25.22
C SER A 7 15.19 17.51 -24.95
N HIS A 8 16.32 16.85 -25.25
CA HIS A 8 16.48 15.43 -24.92
C HIS A 8 16.60 15.21 -23.40
N GLY A 9 17.31 16.09 -22.69
CA GLY A 9 17.36 16.05 -21.23
C GLY A 9 16.00 16.24 -20.58
N GLU A 10 15.19 17.17 -21.09
CA GLU A 10 13.82 17.42 -20.61
C GLU A 10 12.90 16.22 -20.81
N ILE A 11 13.02 15.50 -21.93
CA ILE A 11 12.24 14.29 -22.20
C ILE A 11 12.63 13.15 -21.25
N ILE A 12 13.93 12.98 -20.96
CA ILE A 12 14.41 11.94 -20.04
C ILE A 12 13.94 12.22 -18.61
N GLU A 13 14.04 13.47 -18.15
CA GLU A 13 13.56 13.87 -16.83
C GLU A 13 12.04 13.73 -16.72
N ALA A 14 11.29 14.07 -17.78
CA ALA A 14 9.84 13.86 -17.81
C ALA A 14 9.47 12.36 -17.75
N ALA A 15 10.19 11.50 -18.47
CA ALA A 15 9.97 10.06 -18.45
C ALA A 15 10.26 9.45 -17.06
N ARG A 16 11.36 9.86 -16.41
CA ARG A 16 11.70 9.43 -15.05
C ARG A 16 10.65 9.91 -14.03
N ALA A 17 10.17 11.14 -14.16
CA ALA A 17 9.13 11.68 -13.29
C ALA A 17 7.79 10.95 -13.47
N TYR A 18 7.46 10.52 -14.69
CA TYR A 18 6.28 9.71 -14.96
C TYR A 18 6.39 8.31 -14.34
N GLU A 19 7.52 7.61 -14.57
CA GLU A 19 7.77 6.28 -14.00
C GLU A 19 7.71 6.26 -12.46
N ALA A 20 8.29 7.28 -11.81
CA ALA A 20 8.24 7.42 -10.35
C ALA A 20 6.79 7.54 -9.84
N ARG A 21 5.96 8.35 -10.51
CA ARG A 21 4.55 8.53 -10.15
C ARG A 21 3.72 7.26 -10.35
N GLU A 22 3.96 6.52 -11.44
CA GLU A 22 3.28 5.24 -11.68
C GLU A 22 3.64 4.22 -10.59
N ARG A 23 4.90 4.17 -10.15
CA ARG A 23 5.34 3.29 -9.06
C ARG A 23 4.73 3.67 -7.71
N GLU A 24 4.68 4.97 -7.39
CA GLU A 24 4.02 5.47 -6.18
C GLU A 24 2.51 5.17 -6.21
N SER A 25 1.87 5.34 -7.37
CA SER A 25 0.44 5.07 -7.55
C SER A 25 0.11 3.57 -7.49
N GLN A 26 0.99 2.70 -7.98
CA GLN A 26 0.82 1.25 -7.90
C GLN A 26 0.86 0.75 -6.45
N ILE A 27 1.73 1.32 -5.62
CA ILE A 27 1.76 1.01 -4.18
C ILE A 27 0.43 1.39 -3.52
N THR A 28 -0.20 2.49 -3.91
CA THR A 28 -1.52 2.88 -3.36
C THR A 28 -2.70 2.11 -3.93
N ASP A 29 -2.62 1.61 -5.17
CA ASP A 29 -3.70 0.84 -5.80
C ASP A 29 -3.72 -0.63 -5.33
N ASP A 30 -2.53 -1.21 -5.06
CA ASP A 30 -2.39 -2.56 -4.51
C ASP A 30 -2.66 -2.63 -2.99
N LEU A 31 -2.70 -1.49 -2.30
CA LEU A 31 -3.17 -1.39 -0.91
C LEU A 31 -4.70 -1.37 -0.89
N VAL A 32 -5.33 -2.44 -1.37
CA VAL A 32 -6.67 -2.78 -0.92
C VAL A 32 -6.53 -3.11 0.55
N GLU A 33 -6.78 -2.13 1.43
CA GLU A 33 -7.02 -2.41 2.83
C GLU A 33 -8.00 -3.59 2.88
N PRO A 34 -7.68 -4.69 3.58
CA PRO A 34 -8.60 -5.81 3.70
C PRO A 34 -9.93 -5.23 4.18
N ARG A 35 -10.92 -5.18 3.29
CA ARG A 35 -12.20 -4.60 3.66
C ARG A 35 -12.75 -5.57 4.68
N PHE A 36 -12.84 -5.12 5.91
CA PHE A 36 -13.48 -5.85 7.00
C PHE A 36 -14.92 -6.30 6.63
N GLU A 37 -15.48 -5.73 5.56
CA GLU A 37 -16.74 -6.09 4.91
C GLU A 37 -16.72 -7.44 4.19
N ASP A 38 -15.54 -7.96 3.80
CA ASP A 38 -15.38 -9.26 3.16
C ASP A 38 -15.26 -10.42 4.17
N LEU A 39 -15.14 -10.10 5.47
CA LEU A 39 -15.10 -11.11 6.53
C LEU A 39 -16.52 -11.54 6.91
N PRO A 40 -16.76 -12.84 7.14
CA PRO A 40 -18.03 -13.29 7.71
C PRO A 40 -18.25 -12.65 9.09
N PRO A 41 -19.51 -12.43 9.53
CA PRO A 41 -19.82 -11.64 10.73
C PRO A 41 -19.10 -12.09 12.01
N GLN A 42 -18.88 -13.39 12.16
CA GLN A 42 -18.15 -13.98 13.29
C GLN A 42 -16.65 -13.64 13.29
N GLU A 43 -16.00 -13.60 12.12
CA GLU A 43 -14.58 -13.25 12.01
C GLU A 43 -14.38 -11.74 12.17
N LEU A 44 -15.33 -10.93 11.69
CA LEU A 44 -15.35 -9.50 11.92
C LEU A 44 -15.51 -9.17 13.41
N ALA A 45 -16.40 -9.86 14.11
CA ALA A 45 -16.58 -9.72 15.55
C ALA A 45 -15.30 -10.09 16.31
N ALA A 46 -14.69 -11.24 15.99
CA ALA A 46 -13.44 -11.67 16.60
C ALA A 46 -12.25 -10.73 16.32
N SER A 47 -12.20 -10.12 15.13
CA SER A 47 -11.14 -9.16 14.77
C SER A 47 -11.24 -7.83 15.52
N ARG A 48 -12.44 -7.46 15.99
CA ARG A 48 -12.70 -6.25 16.79
C ARG A 48 -12.73 -6.53 18.30
N ASP A 49 -12.62 -7.79 18.70
CA ASP A 49 -12.68 -8.20 20.09
C ASP A 49 -11.37 -7.83 20.82
N MET A 50 -11.48 -6.91 21.78
CA MET A 50 -10.35 -6.45 22.59
C MET A 50 -9.83 -7.50 23.59
N ASN A 51 -10.63 -8.53 23.86
CA ASN A 51 -10.28 -9.65 24.73
C ASN A 51 -9.68 -10.83 23.94
N ARG A 52 -9.50 -10.73 22.62
CA ARG A 52 -8.94 -11.80 21.77
C ARG A 52 -7.64 -12.40 22.31
N ASN A 53 -6.80 -11.59 22.95
CA ASN A 53 -5.50 -12.03 23.46
C ASN A 53 -5.52 -12.35 24.97
N LEU A 54 -6.66 -12.23 25.64
CA LEU A 54 -6.77 -12.40 27.09
C LEU A 54 -6.56 -13.86 27.52
N GLU A 55 -6.89 -14.82 26.67
CA GLU A 55 -6.70 -16.27 26.93
C GLU A 55 -5.39 -16.81 26.32
N ALA A 56 -4.60 -15.97 25.65
CA ALA A 56 -3.35 -16.41 25.00
C ALA A 56 -2.17 -16.59 25.98
N GLU A 57 -2.33 -16.14 27.22
CA GLU A 57 -1.38 -16.42 28.29
C GLU A 57 -1.65 -17.83 28.84
N THR A 58 -1.21 -18.87 28.11
CA THR A 58 -0.98 -20.17 28.73
C THR A 58 0.18 -20.00 29.71
N PRO A 59 -0.01 -20.16 31.02
CA PRO A 59 1.08 -20.04 31.97
C PRO A 59 2.14 -21.11 31.66
N ASP A 60 3.40 -20.69 31.50
CA ASP A 60 4.53 -21.61 31.54
C ASP A 60 4.59 -22.26 32.94
N GLU A 61 4.60 -23.60 32.99
CA GLU A 61 4.72 -24.41 34.21
C GLU A 61 6.10 -24.30 34.88
#